data_AF-A0A0P9RPJ8-F1
#
_entry.id   AF-A0A0P9RPJ8-F1
#
_cell.length_a   1.000
_cell.length_b   1.000
_cell.length_c   1.000
_cell.angle_alpha   90.00
_cell.angle_beta   90.00
_cell.angle_gamma   90.00
#
_symmetry.space_group_name_H-M   'P 1'
#
loop_
_entity.id
_entity.type
_entity.pdbx_description
1 polymer ?
#
loop_
_entity_poly.entity_id
_entity_poly.type
_entity_poly.pdbx_seq_one_letter_code
_entity_poly.pdbx_strand_id
1 'polypeptide(L)'
;MAGVISQAPVEIGQLCLINAEPLSPPHEPQMFGGEFESGTATTAGLDKPDDVSINAALGNPSAKFNWINIRAYSGRIDLEQERDRWNKGKASGDQTNAMQSRRLTGEGAPKPSDRYALEREEPPNEIRARLAETPELDPNSYHSAVLRSPENQRWVTAMDIAIGQAKCLDDPAMREVLVAIANWRIDKTIFGIIERLPGWAKISVEAQTLVKASHAYYQRGIFPPSGLVSLTPPSLVTAPLEKGGEK
;
A
#
# COMPACT_ATOMS: atom_id res chain seq x y z
N MET A 1 -21.81 10.65 -25.61
CA MET A 1 -22.09 12.05 -25.23
C MET A 1 -21.47 12.29 -23.86
N ALA A 2 -20.43 13.11 -23.81
CA ALA A 2 -19.74 13.45 -22.56
C ALA A 2 -20.59 14.46 -21.78
N GLY A 3 -21.06 14.07 -20.60
CA GLY A 3 -21.69 14.97 -19.66
C GLY A 3 -20.63 15.82 -18.99
N VAL A 4 -20.42 17.02 -19.52
CA VAL A 4 -19.68 18.09 -18.83
C VAL A 4 -20.51 18.44 -17.59
N ILE A 5 -20.15 17.89 -16.43
CA ILE A 5 -20.65 18.42 -15.16
C ILE A 5 -19.90 19.73 -14.93
N SER A 6 -20.53 20.82 -15.35
CA SER A 6 -20.14 22.18 -15.02
C SER A 6 -20.22 22.35 -13.50
N GLN A 7 -19.12 22.11 -12.78
CA GLN A 7 -18.91 22.80 -11.52
C GLN A 7 -18.53 24.24 -11.87
N ALA A 8 -19.40 25.19 -11.54
CA ALA A 8 -19.07 26.60 -11.65
C ALA A 8 -17.73 26.86 -10.92
N PRO A 9 -16.82 27.67 -11.50
CA PRO A 9 -15.59 28.02 -10.82
C PRO A 9 -15.92 28.66 -9.47
N VAL A 10 -15.28 28.18 -8.40
CA VAL A 10 -15.41 28.78 -7.07
C VAL A 10 -14.91 30.22 -7.15
N GLU A 11 -15.78 31.17 -6.82
CA GLU A 11 -15.43 32.59 -6.90
C GLU A 11 -14.37 32.93 -5.84
N ILE A 12 -13.42 33.80 -6.21
CA ILE A 12 -12.40 34.30 -5.29
C ILE A 12 -13.10 35.01 -4.12
N GLY A 13 -12.96 34.48 -2.91
CA GLY A 13 -13.58 35.00 -1.69
C GLY A 13 -14.81 34.21 -1.20
N GLN A 14 -15.24 33.17 -1.91
CA GLN A 14 -16.28 32.26 -1.43
C GLN A 14 -15.78 31.47 -0.21
N LEU A 15 -16.53 31.54 0.88
CA LEU A 15 -16.29 30.76 2.10
C LEU A 15 -16.66 29.29 1.84
N CYS A 16 -15.67 28.45 1.55
CA CYS A 16 -15.81 27.00 1.58
C CYS A 16 -15.56 26.49 3.00
N LEU A 17 -16.63 26.14 3.71
CA LEU A 17 -16.53 25.48 5.00
C LEU A 17 -16.18 24.00 4.78
N ILE A 18 -15.08 23.53 5.35
CA ILE A 18 -14.68 22.12 5.34
C ILE A 18 -15.37 21.45 6.53
N ASN A 19 -16.62 21.02 6.41
CA ASN A 19 -17.51 20.72 7.55
C ASN A 19 -17.99 19.25 7.67
N ALA A 20 -17.35 18.30 7.00
CA ALA A 20 -17.65 16.86 7.05
C ALA A 20 -19.10 16.53 6.65
N GLU A 21 -19.81 17.50 6.07
CA GLU A 21 -21.16 17.30 5.57
C GLU A 21 -21.10 16.34 4.37
N PRO A 22 -22.09 15.45 4.24
CA PRO A 22 -22.18 14.58 3.09
C PRO A 22 -22.23 15.41 1.81
N LEU A 23 -21.40 15.06 0.83
CA LEU A 23 -21.40 15.70 -0.48
C LEU A 23 -22.78 15.52 -1.13
N SER A 24 -23.39 16.62 -1.55
CA SER A 24 -24.67 16.63 -2.25
C SER A 24 -24.53 17.40 -3.57
N PRO A 25 -24.52 16.71 -4.73
CA PRO A 25 -24.70 15.26 -4.89
C PRO A 25 -23.48 14.45 -4.39
N PRO A 26 -23.67 13.15 -4.08
CA PRO A 26 -22.55 12.26 -3.75
C PRO A 26 -21.49 12.28 -4.85
N HIS A 27 -20.22 12.34 -4.46
CA HIS A 27 -19.11 12.22 -5.41
C HIS A 27 -18.79 10.74 -5.64
N GLU A 28 -18.92 10.27 -6.88
CA GLU A 28 -18.48 8.93 -7.24
C GLU A 28 -16.95 8.88 -7.30
N PRO A 29 -16.29 7.93 -6.61
CA PRO A 29 -14.84 7.80 -6.66
C PRO A 29 -14.38 7.58 -8.10
N GLN A 30 -13.34 8.30 -8.50
CA GLN A 30 -12.69 8.06 -9.77
C GLN A 30 -11.86 6.78 -9.68
N MET A 31 -12.41 5.71 -10.27
CA MET A 31 -11.81 4.37 -10.26
C MET A 31 -10.76 4.16 -11.37
N PHE A 32 -10.62 5.13 -12.28
CA PHE A 32 -9.69 5.07 -13.41
C PHE A 32 -8.93 6.40 -13.51
N GLY A 33 -7.60 6.34 -13.41
CA GLY A 33 -6.75 7.52 -13.42
C GLY A 33 -5.39 7.27 -12.76
N GLY A 34 -4.32 7.75 -13.41
CA GLY A 34 -2.94 7.54 -12.95
C GLY A 34 -2.31 6.20 -13.35
N GLU A 35 -3.05 5.36 -14.07
CA GLU A 35 -2.56 4.15 -14.74
C GLU A 35 -1.68 4.51 -15.95
N PHE A 36 -0.81 3.60 -16.38
CA PHE A 36 -0.02 3.79 -17.61
C PHE A 36 -0.92 3.69 -18.85
N GLU A 37 -1.84 2.72 -18.87
CA GLU A 37 -2.95 2.66 -19.81
C GLU A 37 -4.26 2.69 -19.03
N SER A 38 -5.13 3.65 -19.35
CA SER A 38 -6.38 3.82 -18.61
C SER A 38 -7.36 2.67 -18.89
N GLY A 39 -7.95 2.16 -17.82
CA GLY A 39 -9.02 1.17 -17.88
C GLY A 39 -10.36 1.75 -18.34
N THR A 40 -11.35 0.87 -18.39
CA THR A 40 -12.77 1.20 -18.60
C THR A 40 -13.61 0.53 -17.53
N ALA A 41 -14.90 0.86 -17.45
CA ALA A 41 -15.83 0.24 -16.50
C ALA A 41 -15.88 -1.32 -16.58
N THR A 42 -15.43 -1.92 -17.68
CA THR A 42 -15.42 -3.38 -17.88
C THR A 42 -14.01 -3.98 -18.03
N THR A 43 -12.96 -3.17 -18.06
CA THR A 43 -11.57 -3.60 -18.30
C THR A 43 -10.65 -2.88 -17.34
N ALA A 44 -9.85 -3.60 -16.55
CA ALA A 44 -8.85 -2.99 -15.68
C ALA A 44 -7.85 -2.19 -16.52
N GLY A 45 -7.42 -1.02 -16.03
CA GLY A 45 -6.29 -0.35 -16.63
C GLY A 45 -4.99 -1.06 -16.28
N LEU A 46 -3.92 -0.63 -16.93
CA LEU A 46 -2.62 -1.25 -16.80
C LEU A 46 -1.61 -0.30 -16.18
N ASP A 47 -0.88 -0.81 -15.20
CA ASP A 47 0.15 -0.10 -14.49
C ASP A 47 1.52 -0.54 -14.98
N LYS A 48 2.42 0.44 -15.14
CA LYS A 48 3.84 0.14 -15.23
C LYS A 48 4.43 -0.08 -13.83
N PRO A 49 5.48 -0.90 -13.68
CA PRO A 49 6.14 -1.09 -12.40
C PRO A 49 6.77 0.23 -11.95
N ASP A 50 6.53 0.61 -10.70
CA ASP A 50 7.21 1.75 -10.08
C ASP A 50 8.56 1.33 -9.47
N ASP A 51 9.38 2.31 -9.07
CA ASP A 51 10.70 2.05 -8.51
C ASP A 51 10.65 1.14 -7.27
N VAL A 52 9.57 1.21 -6.49
CA VAL A 52 9.37 0.38 -5.29
C VAL A 52 9.13 -1.07 -5.71
N SER A 53 8.24 -1.28 -6.67
CA SER A 53 7.88 -2.60 -7.21
C SER A 53 9.08 -3.27 -7.87
N ILE A 54 9.88 -2.51 -8.63
CA ILE A 54 11.12 -2.99 -9.24
C ILE A 54 12.12 -3.40 -8.15
N ASN A 55 12.35 -2.56 -7.14
CA ASN A 55 13.28 -2.90 -6.05
C ASN A 55 12.79 -4.07 -5.19
N ALA A 56 11.47 -4.19 -4.98
CA ALA A 56 10.88 -5.33 -4.28
C ALA A 56 11.10 -6.63 -5.07
N ALA A 57 10.94 -6.60 -6.40
CA ALA A 57 11.23 -7.74 -7.26
C ALA A 57 12.72 -8.13 -7.19
N LEU A 58 13.63 -7.15 -7.23
CA LEU A 58 15.08 -7.39 -7.13
C LEU A 58 15.49 -8.04 -5.79
N GLY A 59 14.74 -7.79 -4.72
CA GLY A 59 14.94 -8.41 -3.41
C GLY A 59 14.19 -9.75 -3.21
N ASN A 60 13.34 -10.15 -4.16
CA ASN A 60 12.51 -11.34 -4.04
C ASN A 60 13.20 -12.55 -4.70
N PRO A 61 13.58 -13.60 -3.94
CA PRO A 61 14.24 -14.79 -4.51
C PRO A 61 13.37 -15.60 -5.46
N SER A 62 12.05 -15.36 -5.50
CA SER A 62 11.12 -16.00 -6.45
C SER A 62 10.83 -15.15 -7.68
N ALA A 63 11.34 -13.92 -7.76
CA ALA A 63 11.25 -13.12 -8.98
C ALA A 63 12.03 -13.81 -10.11
N LYS A 64 11.54 -13.66 -11.35
CA LYS A 64 12.17 -14.23 -12.53
C LYS A 64 12.63 -13.10 -13.44
N PHE A 65 13.90 -13.09 -13.79
CA PHE A 65 14.47 -12.12 -14.71
C PHE A 65 14.94 -12.79 -16.00
N ASN A 66 15.25 -11.96 -17.00
CA ASN A 66 15.68 -12.43 -18.30
C ASN A 66 17.07 -13.06 -18.25
N TRP A 67 17.24 -14.13 -19.02
CA TRP A 67 18.52 -14.82 -19.20
C TRP A 67 19.18 -14.38 -20.50
N ILE A 68 20.36 -13.77 -20.39
CA ILE A 68 21.11 -13.21 -21.51
C ILE A 68 22.24 -14.16 -21.89
N ASN A 69 22.28 -14.55 -23.17
CA ASN A 69 23.32 -15.41 -23.70
C ASN A 69 24.67 -14.70 -23.73
N ILE A 70 25.68 -15.30 -23.11
CA ILE A 70 27.06 -14.80 -23.14
C ILE A 70 27.84 -15.47 -24.27
N ARG A 71 27.89 -16.81 -24.24
CA ARG A 71 28.66 -17.60 -25.21
C ARG A 71 28.21 -19.06 -25.26
N ALA A 72 28.50 -19.72 -26.37
CA ALA A 72 28.41 -21.17 -26.46
C ALA A 72 29.73 -21.85 -26.07
N TYR A 73 29.67 -22.99 -25.41
CA TYR A 73 30.85 -23.78 -25.02
C TYR A 73 30.55 -25.30 -25.06
N SER A 74 31.59 -26.12 -24.99
CA SER A 74 31.52 -27.57 -24.83
C SER A 74 32.30 -28.01 -23.60
N GLY A 75 31.90 -29.12 -22.99
CA GLY A 75 32.52 -29.62 -21.75
C GLY A 75 31.89 -29.06 -20.47
N ARG A 76 32.63 -29.14 -19.35
CA ARG A 76 32.17 -28.68 -18.03
C ARG A 76 32.79 -27.32 -17.70
N ILE A 77 31.98 -26.43 -17.13
CA ILE A 77 32.41 -25.16 -16.56
C ILE A 77 31.93 -25.07 -15.12
N ASP A 78 32.65 -24.29 -14.32
CA ASP A 78 32.22 -23.89 -12.98
C ASP A 78 31.45 -22.57 -13.09
N LEU A 79 30.15 -22.61 -12.79
CA LEU A 79 29.26 -21.46 -12.92
C LEU A 79 29.54 -20.37 -11.88
N GLU A 80 29.98 -20.75 -10.68
CA GLU A 80 30.31 -19.77 -9.64
C GLU A 80 31.60 -19.03 -10.00
N GLN A 81 32.60 -19.76 -10.50
CA GLN A 81 33.84 -19.15 -10.97
C GLN A 81 33.60 -18.21 -12.16
N GLU A 82 32.74 -18.58 -13.10
CA GLU A 82 32.39 -17.72 -14.24
C GLU A 82 31.60 -16.48 -13.80
N ARG A 83 30.67 -16.62 -12.85
CA ARG A 83 29.95 -15.49 -12.25
C ARG A 83 30.91 -14.52 -11.57
N ASP A 84 31.82 -15.02 -10.74
CA ASP A 84 32.76 -14.18 -10.00
C ASP A 84 33.74 -13.46 -10.95
N ARG A 85 34.17 -14.14 -12.01
CA ARG A 85 34.96 -13.51 -13.10
C ARG A 85 34.19 -12.41 -13.81
N TRP A 86 32.91 -12.64 -14.11
CA TRP A 86 32.05 -11.64 -14.76
C TRP A 86 31.78 -10.42 -13.89
N ASN A 87 31.57 -10.64 -12.58
CA ASN A 87 31.27 -9.58 -11.62
C ASN A 87 32.51 -8.78 -11.20
N LYS A 88 33.72 -9.29 -11.44
CA LYS A 88 34.97 -8.64 -11.05
C LYS A 88 35.09 -7.23 -11.65
N GLY A 89 35.21 -6.24 -10.77
CA GLY A 89 35.38 -4.83 -11.15
C GLY A 89 34.10 -4.08 -11.53
N LYS A 90 32.93 -4.72 -11.40
CA LYS A 90 31.63 -4.09 -11.66
C LYS A 90 31.00 -3.54 -10.38
N ALA A 91 30.25 -2.45 -10.50
CA ALA A 91 29.44 -1.93 -9.40
C ALA A 91 28.30 -2.90 -9.05
N SER A 92 27.78 -2.82 -7.82
CA SER A 92 26.75 -3.76 -7.33
C SER A 92 25.50 -3.84 -8.23
N GLY A 93 25.12 -2.74 -8.89
CA GLY A 93 23.96 -2.72 -9.79
C GLY A 93 24.20 -3.36 -11.16
N ASP A 94 25.45 -3.65 -11.52
CA ASP A 94 25.87 -4.24 -12.81
C ASP A 94 26.37 -5.68 -12.65
N GLN A 95 26.31 -6.21 -11.43
CA GLN A 95 26.66 -7.59 -11.10
C GLN A 95 25.46 -8.50 -11.37
N THR A 96 25.74 -9.69 -11.90
CA THR A 96 24.73 -10.75 -12.08
C THR A 96 24.69 -11.64 -10.85
N ASN A 97 23.49 -11.99 -10.39
CA ASN A 97 23.30 -12.86 -9.23
C ASN A 97 23.54 -14.34 -9.59
N ALA A 98 23.14 -14.74 -10.80
CA ALA A 98 23.18 -16.13 -11.24
C ALA A 98 23.66 -16.30 -12.69
N MET A 99 24.34 -17.44 -12.93
CA MET A 99 24.66 -17.93 -14.26
C MET A 99 24.12 -19.35 -14.43
N GLN A 100 23.67 -19.69 -15.63
CA GLN A 100 23.16 -21.02 -15.95
C GLN A 100 23.74 -21.54 -17.26
N SER A 101 23.64 -22.85 -17.44
CA SER A 101 24.03 -23.55 -18.67
C SER A 101 22.82 -24.20 -19.32
N ARG A 102 22.40 -23.66 -20.46
CA ARG A 102 21.29 -24.22 -21.25
C ARG A 102 21.86 -25.11 -22.35
N ARG A 103 21.47 -26.39 -22.38
CA ARG A 103 21.92 -27.33 -23.42
C ARG A 103 21.34 -26.94 -24.78
N LEU A 104 22.20 -26.85 -25.79
CA LEU A 104 21.83 -26.45 -27.16
C LEU A 104 21.68 -27.65 -28.10
N THR A 105 22.43 -28.72 -27.88
CA THR A 105 22.45 -29.90 -28.76
C THR A 105 22.42 -31.20 -27.97
N GLY A 106 21.75 -32.20 -28.55
CA GLY A 106 21.72 -33.57 -28.06
C GLY A 106 20.37 -33.95 -27.44
N GLU A 107 20.00 -35.21 -27.63
CA GLU A 107 18.83 -35.85 -26.99
C GLU A 107 19.32 -36.87 -25.95
N GLY A 108 18.53 -37.07 -24.89
CA GLY A 108 18.87 -37.99 -23.79
C GLY A 108 20.02 -37.48 -22.90
N ALA A 109 20.73 -38.41 -22.24
CA ALA A 109 21.74 -38.09 -21.24
C ALA A 109 22.86 -37.17 -21.79
N PRO A 110 23.41 -36.25 -20.95
CA PRO A 110 24.50 -35.36 -21.35
C PRO A 110 25.72 -36.11 -21.91
N LYS A 111 26.21 -35.69 -23.07
CA LYS A 111 27.40 -36.24 -23.73
C LYS A 111 28.53 -35.20 -23.74
N PRO A 112 29.81 -35.62 -23.72
CA PRO A 112 30.95 -34.70 -23.79
C PRO A 112 30.98 -33.80 -25.03
N SER A 113 30.37 -34.24 -26.13
CA SER A 113 30.24 -33.51 -27.38
C SER A 113 29.12 -32.46 -27.39
N ASP A 114 28.29 -32.41 -26.35
CA ASP A 114 27.16 -31.49 -26.32
C ASP A 114 27.61 -30.05 -26.18
N ARG A 115 26.90 -29.17 -26.89
CA ARG A 115 27.08 -27.74 -26.81
C ARG A 115 26.10 -27.15 -25.80
N TYR A 116 26.58 -26.20 -25.03
CA TYR A 116 25.83 -25.46 -24.04
C TYR A 116 25.93 -23.97 -24.32
N ALA A 117 24.87 -23.24 -23.99
CA ALA A 117 24.83 -21.80 -23.90
C ALA A 117 25.07 -21.41 -22.44
N LEU A 118 26.13 -20.66 -22.17
CA LEU A 118 26.30 -19.97 -20.91
C LEU A 118 25.43 -18.70 -20.95
N GLU A 119 24.52 -18.60 -20.00
CA GLU A 119 23.60 -17.49 -19.84
C GLU A 119 23.79 -16.86 -18.47
N ARG A 120 23.61 -15.55 -18.38
CA ARG A 120 23.56 -14.80 -17.12
C ARG A 120 22.18 -14.25 -16.89
N GLU A 121 21.82 -14.11 -15.63
CA GLU A 121 20.65 -13.32 -15.26
C GLU A 121 20.93 -11.83 -15.52
N GLU A 122 19.90 -11.09 -15.94
CA GLU A 122 19.94 -9.65 -16.13
C GLU A 122 20.28 -8.93 -14.79
N PRO A 123 21.30 -8.04 -14.74
CA PRO A 123 21.65 -7.31 -13.52
C PRO A 123 20.62 -6.20 -13.24
N PRO A 124 20.56 -5.70 -11.98
CA PRO A 124 19.58 -4.69 -11.56
C PRO A 124 19.47 -3.46 -12.45
N ASN A 125 20.59 -2.93 -12.95
CA ASN A 125 20.58 -1.74 -13.82
C ASN A 125 20.06 -2.04 -15.23
N GLU A 126 20.35 -3.22 -15.78
CA GLU A 126 19.79 -3.65 -17.07
C GLU A 126 18.28 -3.87 -16.94
N ILE A 127 17.80 -4.46 -15.84
CA ILE A 127 16.37 -4.61 -15.55
C ILE A 127 15.67 -3.25 -15.52
N ARG A 128 16.24 -2.27 -14.79
CA ARG A 128 15.68 -0.91 -14.73
C ARG A 128 15.66 -0.23 -16.10
N ALA A 129 16.73 -0.33 -16.87
CA ALA A 129 16.80 0.24 -18.21
C ALA A 129 15.77 -0.39 -19.14
N ARG A 130 15.64 -1.73 -19.13
CA ARG A 130 14.66 -2.45 -19.92
C ARG A 130 13.22 -2.08 -19.55
N LEU A 131 12.89 -2.05 -18.25
CA LEU A 131 11.54 -1.70 -17.80
C LEU A 131 11.21 -0.22 -18.02
N ALA A 132 12.22 0.66 -18.14
CA ALA A 132 12.01 2.05 -18.52
C ALA A 132 11.67 2.20 -20.02
N GLU A 133 12.26 1.38 -20.88
CA GLU A 133 12.01 1.40 -22.34
C GLU A 133 10.76 0.59 -22.73
N THR A 134 10.61 -0.60 -22.15
CA THR A 134 9.50 -1.53 -22.40
C THR A 134 8.94 -1.99 -21.05
N PRO A 135 8.03 -1.21 -20.45
CA PRO A 135 7.45 -1.54 -19.15
C PRO A 135 6.61 -2.82 -19.25
N GLU A 136 6.79 -3.71 -18.27
CA GLU A 136 5.92 -4.87 -18.08
C GLU A 136 4.65 -4.43 -17.37
N LEU A 137 3.54 -4.45 -18.09
CA LEU A 137 2.28 -3.89 -17.62
C LEU A 137 1.46 -4.91 -16.83
N ASP A 138 1.03 -4.53 -15.63
CA ASP A 138 0.16 -5.34 -14.77
C ASP A 138 -1.23 -4.70 -14.59
N PRO A 139 -2.31 -5.50 -14.48
CA PRO A 139 -3.64 -4.95 -14.21
C PRO A 139 -3.67 -4.17 -12.89
N ASN A 140 -4.17 -2.94 -12.94
CA ASN A 140 -4.33 -2.10 -11.77
C ASN A 140 -5.27 -2.77 -10.76
N SER A 141 -4.86 -2.76 -9.49
CA SER A 141 -5.75 -3.11 -8.39
C SER A 141 -6.67 -1.92 -8.10
N TYR A 142 -7.98 -2.12 -8.06
CA TYR A 142 -8.92 -1.02 -7.74
C TYR A 142 -8.58 -0.30 -6.41
N HIS A 143 -7.88 -0.96 -5.48
CA HIS A 143 -7.34 -0.36 -4.26
C HIS A 143 -6.27 0.72 -4.51
N SER A 144 -5.37 0.52 -5.47
CA SER A 144 -4.37 1.53 -5.86
C SER A 144 -4.99 2.66 -6.68
N ALA A 145 -6.01 2.37 -7.50
CA ALA A 145 -6.71 3.38 -8.30
C ALA A 145 -7.31 4.50 -7.46
N VAL A 146 -7.96 4.14 -6.34
CA VAL A 146 -8.58 5.11 -5.44
C VAL A 146 -7.54 6.10 -4.89
N LEU A 147 -6.35 5.62 -4.53
CA LEU A 147 -5.29 6.43 -3.94
C LEU A 147 -4.56 7.33 -4.95
N ARG A 148 -4.57 6.99 -6.24
CA ARG A 148 -3.82 7.72 -7.27
C ARG A 148 -4.59 8.90 -7.88
N SER A 149 -5.91 8.94 -7.75
CA SER A 149 -6.70 10.07 -8.24
C SER A 149 -6.51 11.30 -7.34
N PRO A 150 -6.00 12.43 -7.87
CA PRO A 150 -5.91 13.67 -7.11
C PRO A 150 -7.28 14.14 -6.60
N GLU A 151 -8.35 13.85 -7.35
CA GLU A 151 -9.71 14.22 -6.97
C GLU A 151 -10.22 13.35 -5.81
N ASN A 152 -9.97 12.03 -5.84
CA ASN A 152 -10.29 11.17 -4.69
C ASN A 152 -9.52 11.63 -3.45
N GLN A 153 -8.23 11.94 -3.60
CA GLN A 153 -7.41 12.46 -2.50
C GLN A 153 -7.94 13.79 -1.99
N ARG A 154 -8.38 14.70 -2.86
CA ARG A 154 -8.97 15.97 -2.47
C ARG A 154 -10.21 15.77 -1.60
N TRP A 155 -11.10 14.85 -1.97
CA TRP A 155 -12.30 14.56 -1.19
C TRP A 155 -12.02 13.83 0.13
N VAL A 156 -11.15 12.83 0.11
CA VAL A 156 -10.73 12.11 1.33
C VAL A 156 -9.99 13.05 2.28
N THR A 157 -9.06 13.86 1.77
CA THR A 157 -8.35 14.86 2.57
C THR A 157 -9.31 15.92 3.12
N ALA A 158 -10.32 16.34 2.34
CA ALA A 158 -11.34 17.26 2.84
C ALA A 158 -12.15 16.63 3.98
N MET A 159 -12.49 15.34 3.89
CA MET A 159 -13.13 14.59 4.97
C MET A 159 -12.22 14.47 6.20
N ASP A 160 -10.96 14.10 6.02
CA ASP A 160 -9.98 13.97 7.11
C ASP A 160 -9.70 15.33 7.78
N ILE A 161 -9.61 16.41 7.02
CA ILE A 161 -9.51 17.77 7.56
C ILE A 161 -10.79 18.11 8.32
N ALA A 162 -11.96 17.76 7.80
CA ALA A 162 -13.22 18.06 8.46
C ALA A 162 -13.44 17.25 9.75
N ILE A 163 -13.09 15.97 9.76
CA ILE A 163 -12.99 15.15 10.98
C ILE A 163 -11.92 15.74 11.92
N GLY A 164 -10.80 16.18 11.34
CA GLY A 164 -9.67 16.85 12.00
C GLY A 164 -10.01 18.23 12.56
N GLN A 165 -11.12 18.86 12.15
CA GLN A 165 -11.74 20.00 12.84
C GLN A 165 -12.42 19.57 14.14
N ALA A 166 -11.85 18.58 14.83
CA ALA A 166 -12.32 18.06 16.08
C ALA A 166 -12.46 19.23 17.06
N LYS A 167 -13.66 19.83 17.13
CA LYS A 167 -13.96 21.00 17.99
C LYS A 167 -13.65 20.68 19.46
N CYS A 168 -13.60 19.40 19.81
CA CYS A 168 -13.13 18.93 21.11
C CYS A 168 -11.64 19.22 21.38
N LEU A 169 -10.81 19.48 20.37
CA LEU A 169 -9.42 19.92 20.49
C LEU A 169 -9.26 21.45 20.62
N ASP A 170 -10.31 22.23 20.32
CA ASP A 170 -10.33 23.68 20.54
C ASP A 170 -10.38 24.02 22.03
N ASP A 171 -10.99 23.15 22.85
CA ASP A 171 -10.94 23.21 24.31
C ASP A 171 -9.60 22.62 24.80
N PRO A 172 -8.67 23.43 25.36
CA PRO A 172 -7.35 22.95 25.75
C PRO A 172 -7.40 21.83 26.78
N ALA A 173 -8.38 21.85 27.70
CA ALA A 173 -8.52 20.83 28.72
C ALA A 173 -8.98 19.49 28.13
N MET A 174 -9.89 19.52 27.15
CA MET A 174 -10.31 18.32 26.42
C MET A 174 -9.19 17.78 25.53
N ARG A 175 -8.46 18.66 24.84
CA ARG A 175 -7.30 18.27 24.04
C ARG A 175 -6.25 17.52 24.86
N GLU A 176 -5.87 18.05 26.02
CA GLU A 176 -4.86 17.44 26.88
C GLU A 176 -5.24 16.02 27.31
N VAL A 177 -6.49 15.80 27.73
CA VAL A 177 -6.93 14.46 28.14
C VAL A 177 -7.03 13.50 26.95
N LEU A 178 -7.55 13.95 25.80
CA LEU A 178 -7.68 13.11 24.59
C LEU A 178 -6.32 12.69 24.03
N VAL A 179 -5.34 13.60 24.01
CA VAL A 179 -3.95 13.29 23.62
C VAL A 179 -3.32 12.30 24.62
N ALA A 180 -3.56 12.50 25.92
CA ALA A 180 -2.99 11.63 26.94
C ALA A 180 -3.54 10.20 26.90
N ILE A 181 -4.84 10.01 26.63
CA ILE A 181 -5.45 8.67 26.51
C ILE A 181 -5.13 7.99 25.17
N ALA A 182 -4.84 8.75 24.10
CA ALA A 182 -4.52 8.21 22.78
C ALA A 182 -3.22 7.39 22.78
N ASN A 183 -2.28 7.77 23.64
CA ASN A 183 -1.18 6.87 23.98
C ASN A 183 -1.75 5.74 24.83
N TRP A 184 -2.05 4.58 24.26
CA TRP A 184 -2.65 3.46 25.01
C TRP A 184 -1.64 2.69 25.89
N ARG A 185 -0.33 2.93 25.73
CA ARG A 185 0.75 2.26 26.45
C ARG A 185 1.11 2.99 27.75
N ILE A 186 0.14 3.13 28.64
CA ILE A 186 0.26 3.96 29.85
C ILE A 186 0.54 3.08 31.06
N ASP A 187 1.50 3.48 31.90
CA ASP A 187 1.73 2.86 33.20
C ASP A 187 0.77 3.40 34.30
N LYS A 188 0.71 2.71 35.43
CA LYS A 188 -0.21 3.10 36.53
C LYS A 188 0.03 4.54 37.02
N THR A 189 1.27 5.02 36.99
CA THR A 189 1.63 6.35 37.50
C THR A 189 1.11 7.43 36.57
N ILE A 190 1.37 7.29 35.27
CA ILE A 190 0.90 8.22 34.24
C ILE A 190 -0.63 8.18 34.17
N PHE A 191 -1.25 7.00 34.28
CA PHE A 191 -2.71 6.90 34.28
C PHE A 191 -3.36 7.67 35.44
N GLY A 192 -2.76 7.61 36.63
CA GLY A 192 -3.22 8.41 37.77
C GLY A 192 -3.06 9.92 37.60
N ILE A 193 -2.17 10.38 36.72
CA ILE A 193 -2.06 11.79 36.32
C ILE A 193 -3.19 12.14 35.34
N ILE A 194 -3.46 11.26 34.37
CA ILE A 194 -4.53 11.45 33.37
C ILE A 194 -5.90 11.59 34.04
N GLU A 195 -6.21 10.76 35.04
CA GLU A 195 -7.48 10.84 35.79
C GLU A 195 -7.68 12.17 36.53
N ARG A 196 -6.61 12.95 36.74
CA ARG A 196 -6.66 14.27 37.39
C ARG A 196 -6.67 15.43 36.40
N LEU A 197 -6.54 15.16 35.10
CA LEU A 197 -6.59 16.22 34.09
C LEU A 197 -7.98 16.88 34.10
N PRO A 198 -8.06 18.22 33.94
CA PRO A 198 -9.34 18.92 33.99
C PRO A 198 -10.36 18.43 32.93
N GLY A 199 -9.87 17.97 31.77
CA GLY A 199 -10.72 17.40 30.72
C GLY A 199 -11.31 16.04 31.06
N TRP A 200 -10.74 15.30 32.01
CA TRP A 200 -11.23 13.96 32.37
C TRP A 200 -12.69 13.99 32.82
N ALA A 201 -13.06 14.97 33.64
CA ALA A 201 -14.43 15.14 34.12
C ALA A 201 -15.46 15.48 33.02
N LYS A 202 -15.00 15.94 31.86
CA LYS A 202 -15.84 16.26 30.70
C LYS A 202 -16.10 15.05 29.80
N ILE A 203 -15.35 13.96 29.96
CA ILE A 203 -15.57 12.69 29.27
C ILE A 203 -16.78 11.98 29.92
N SER A 204 -17.64 11.36 29.13
CA SER A 204 -18.78 10.61 29.67
C SER A 204 -18.33 9.45 30.58
N VAL A 205 -19.20 9.04 31.51
CA VAL A 205 -18.89 7.96 32.46
C VAL A 205 -18.60 6.65 31.73
N GLU A 206 -19.32 6.38 30.65
CA GLU A 206 -19.13 5.19 29.80
C GLU A 206 -17.75 5.21 29.14
N ALA A 207 -17.35 6.35 28.58
CA ALA A 207 -16.04 6.50 27.93
C ALA A 207 -14.89 6.45 28.95
N GLN A 208 -15.04 7.07 30.12
CA GLN A 208 -14.08 6.93 31.22
C GLN A 208 -13.93 5.46 31.64
N THR A 209 -15.04 4.73 31.74
CA THR A 209 -15.06 3.30 32.08
C THR A 209 -14.32 2.46 31.04
N LEU A 210 -14.55 2.75 29.75
CA LEU A 210 -13.83 2.10 28.65
C LEU A 210 -12.33 2.36 28.69
N VAL A 211 -11.92 3.61 28.90
CA VAL A 211 -10.49 3.97 29.02
C VAL A 211 -9.82 3.25 30.20
N LYS A 212 -10.48 3.16 31.35
CA LYS A 212 -10.00 2.39 32.51
C LYS A 212 -9.86 0.90 32.21
N ALA A 213 -10.84 0.32 31.52
CA ALA A 213 -10.80 -1.09 31.11
C ALA A 213 -9.66 -1.37 30.11
N SER A 214 -9.45 -0.48 29.13
CA SER A 214 -8.33 -0.56 28.19
C SER A 214 -6.97 -0.47 28.89
N HIS A 215 -6.83 0.41 29.89
CA HIS A 215 -5.62 0.48 30.70
C HIS A 215 -5.38 -0.81 31.51
N ALA A 216 -6.42 -1.38 32.12
CA ALA A 216 -6.34 -2.64 32.85
C ALA A 216 -5.96 -3.82 31.93
N TYR A 217 -6.49 -3.83 30.71
CA TYR A 217 -6.11 -4.80 29.68
C TYR A 217 -4.63 -4.69 29.33
N TYR A 218 -4.14 -3.48 29.09
CA TYR A 218 -2.72 -3.27 28.78
C TYR A 218 -1.80 -3.68 29.94
N GLN A 219 -2.12 -3.27 31.17
CA GLN A 219 -1.28 -3.51 32.34
C GLN A 219 -1.28 -4.96 32.83
N ARG A 220 -2.41 -5.66 32.70
CA ARG A 220 -2.65 -6.95 33.39
C ARG A 220 -3.24 -8.04 32.49
N GLY A 221 -3.55 -7.74 31.23
CA GLY A 221 -4.23 -8.67 30.32
C GLY A 221 -5.70 -8.90 30.66
N ILE A 222 -6.33 -8.05 31.50
CA ILE A 222 -7.72 -8.21 31.91
C ILE A 222 -8.63 -7.61 30.83
N PHE A 223 -9.32 -8.46 30.08
CA PHE A 223 -10.22 -8.02 29.00
C PHE A 223 -11.42 -7.22 29.56
N PRO A 224 -11.89 -6.16 28.87
CA PRO A 224 -13.09 -5.42 29.26
C PRO A 224 -14.31 -6.34 29.41
N PRO A 225 -15.22 -6.09 30.37
CA PRO A 225 -16.40 -6.92 30.56
C PRO A 225 -17.35 -6.85 29.35
N SER A 226 -18.11 -7.91 29.10
CA SER A 226 -19.03 -8.02 27.95
C SER A 226 -20.12 -6.96 27.89
N GLY A 227 -20.49 -6.38 29.04
CA GLY A 227 -21.41 -5.25 29.11
C GLY A 227 -20.82 -3.91 28.67
N LEU A 228 -19.49 -3.83 28.52
CA LEU A 228 -18.76 -2.65 28.06
C LEU A 228 -18.24 -2.81 26.63
N VAL A 229 -17.82 -4.02 26.25
CA VAL A 229 -17.38 -4.36 24.89
C VAL A 229 -18.03 -5.68 24.48
N SER A 230 -18.72 -5.70 23.34
CA SER A 230 -19.28 -6.95 22.80
C SER A 230 -18.18 -7.98 22.55
N LEU A 231 -18.32 -9.16 23.13
CA LEU A 231 -17.45 -10.32 22.83
C LEU A 231 -17.88 -11.04 21.56
N THR A 232 -19.09 -10.75 21.07
CA THR A 232 -19.59 -11.27 19.81
C THR A 232 -19.11 -10.35 18.69
N PRO A 233 -18.38 -10.86 17.69
CA PRO A 233 -18.05 -10.09 16.50
C PRO A 233 -19.32 -9.52 15.86
N PRO A 234 -19.27 -8.32 15.28
CA PRO A 234 -20.41 -7.81 14.51
C PRO A 234 -20.72 -8.78 13.37
N SER A 235 -22.01 -8.90 13.02
CA SER A 235 -22.40 -9.63 11.81
C SER A 235 -21.64 -9.08 10.62
N LEU A 236 -21.15 -9.98 9.74
CA LEU A 236 -20.63 -9.58 8.44
C LEU A 236 -21.65 -8.65 7.78
N VAL A 237 -21.18 -7.53 7.25
CA VAL A 237 -22.01 -6.64 6.42
C VAL A 237 -22.30 -7.38 5.12
N THR A 238 -23.30 -8.26 5.15
CA THR A 238 -23.88 -8.90 3.99
C THR A 238 -25.02 -8.01 3.52
N ALA A 239 -24.73 -6.76 3.15
CA ALA A 239 -25.69 -6.05 2.33
C ALA A 239 -25.75 -6.81 1.00
N PRO A 240 -26.91 -7.35 0.59
CA PRO A 240 -27.13 -7.58 -0.83
C PRO A 240 -26.93 -6.21 -1.49
N LEU A 241 -26.17 -6.15 -2.58
CA LEU A 241 -26.32 -5.05 -3.52
C LEU A 241 -27.81 -4.97 -3.84
N GLU A 242 -28.55 -4.03 -3.24
CA GLU A 242 -29.85 -3.70 -3.76
C GLU A 242 -29.60 -3.31 -5.22
N LYS A 243 -30.11 -4.14 -6.14
CA LYS A 243 -30.17 -3.78 -7.55
C LYS A 243 -30.75 -2.38 -7.60
N GLY A 244 -30.00 -1.46 -8.19
CA GLY A 244 -30.33 -0.04 -8.27
C GLY A 244 -31.83 0.14 -8.48
N GLY A 245 -32.46 0.81 -7.51
CA GLY A 245 -33.84 1.24 -7.65
C GLY A 245 -33.88 2.29 -8.76
N GLU A 246 -34.56 1.94 -9.85
CA GLU A 246 -35.17 2.94 -10.73
C GLU A 246 -36.05 3.86 -9.87
N LYS A 247 -35.65 5.12 -9.75
CA LYS A 247 -36.54 6.28 -9.63
C LYS A 247 -35.92 7.48 -10.32
#